data_AF-A0A968QE30-F1
#
_entry.id   AF-A0A968QE30-F1
#
_cell.length_a   1.000
_cell.length_b   1.000
_cell.length_c   1.000
_cell.angle_alpha   90.00
_cell.angle_beta   90.00
_cell.angle_gamma   90.00
#
_symmetry.space_group_name_H-M   'P 1'
#
loop_
_entity.id
_entity.type
_entity.pdbx_description
1 polymer ?
#
loop_
_entity_poly.entity_id
_entity_poly.type
_entity_poly.pdbx_seq_one_letter_code
_entity_poly.pdbx_strand_id
1 'polypeptide(L)' 'MSNLTIQQFCQLETLKTDLHLESSYECQEQFQESFTLLEVTDLEGNLLQELIVVI' A
#
# COMPACT_ATOMS: atom_id res chain seq x y z
N MET A 1 6.31 12.35 7.54
CA MET A 1 5.65 11.12 8.02
C MET A 1 4.24 11.50 8.38
N SER A 2 3.30 11.20 7.50
CA SER A 2 1.87 11.39 7.75
C SER A 2 1.45 10.30 8.72
N ASN A 3 0.89 10.66 9.88
CA ASN A 3 0.61 9.70 10.94
C ASN A 3 -0.67 8.93 10.63
N LEU A 4 -0.54 7.70 10.14
CA LEU A 4 -1.62 6.73 10.19
C LEU A 4 -2.03 6.49 11.66
N THR A 5 -3.33 6.42 11.90
CA THR A 5 -3.88 5.77 13.09
C THR A 5 -3.48 4.29 13.08
N ILE A 6 -3.42 3.70 14.29
CA ILE A 6 -3.10 2.28 14.48
C ILE A 6 -4.02 1.37 13.63
N GLN A 7 -5.30 1.72 13.52
CA GLN A 7 -6.27 0.94 12.75
C GLN A 7 -5.93 0.92 11.25
N GLN A 8 -5.60 2.08 10.67
CA GLN A 8 -5.23 2.18 9.25
C GLN A 8 -3.93 1.43 8.98
N PHE A 9 -2.97 1.51 9.89
CA PHE A 9 -1.72 0.74 9.79
C PHE A 9 -1.99 -0.76 9.78
N CYS A 10 -2.82 -1.28 10.69
CA CYS A 10 -3.17 -2.70 10.73
C CYS A 10 -3.91 -3.16 9.46
N GLN A 11 -4.80 -2.33 8.91
CA GLN A 11 -5.50 -2.63 7.65
C GLN A 11 -4.52 -2.72 6.48
N LEU A 12 -3.54 -1.81 6.43
CA LEU A 12 -2.52 -1.79 5.39
C LEU A 12 -1.61 -3.02 5.44
N GLU A 13 -1.12 -3.40 6.64
CA GLU A 13 -0.27 -4.58 6.83
C GLU A 13 -1.01 -5.88 6.50
N THR A 14 -2.31 -5.96 6.83
CA THR A 14 -3.17 -7.09 6.45
C THR A 14 -3.27 -7.20 4.93
N LEU A 15 -3.52 -6.08 4.26
CA LEU A 15 -3.66 -6.02 2.81
C LEU A 15 -2.36 -6.43 2.08
N LYS A 16 -1.19 -5.99 2.58
CA LYS A 16 0.11 -6.43 2.06
C LYS A 16 0.30 -7.95 2.14
N THR A 17 -0.24 -8.57 3.20
CA THR A 17 -0.18 -10.03 3.41
C THR A 17 -1.17 -10.76 2.50
N ASP A 18 -2.41 -10.25 2.38
CA ASP A 18 -3.47 -10.82 1.54
C ASP A 18 -3.11 -10.80 0.06
N LEU A 19 -2.36 -9.79 -0.38
CA LEU A 19 -1.94 -9.65 -1.76
C LEU A 19 -1.08 -10.82 -2.27
N HIS A 20 -0.55 -11.71 -1.39
CA HIS A 20 0.20 -12.93 -1.78
C HIS A 20 1.13 -12.68 -2.97
N LEU A 21 1.85 -11.56 -2.93
CA LEU A 21 2.75 -11.17 -4.00
C LEU A 21 4.00 -12.03 -3.86
N GLU A 22 3.93 -13.24 -4.41
CA GLU A 22 5.01 -14.22 -4.42
C GLU A 22 6.19 -13.64 -5.19
N SER A 23 7.08 -12.97 -4.44
CA SER A 23 8.44 -12.58 -4.79
C SER A 23 8.58 -11.71 -6.05
N SER A 24 8.99 -10.44 -5.85
CA SER A 24 9.46 -9.43 -6.82
C SER A 24 8.50 -8.25 -7.02
N TYR A 25 8.17 -7.55 -5.94
CA TYR A 25 7.44 -6.28 -6.02
C TYR A 25 8.03 -5.26 -5.07
N GLU A 26 7.86 -3.99 -5.39
CA GLU A 26 8.10 -2.88 -4.48
C GLU A 26 6.74 -2.27 -4.09
N CYS A 27 6.57 -1.97 -2.81
CA CYS A 27 5.42 -1.21 -2.33
C CYS A 27 5.84 0.22 -2.04
N GLN A 28 5.13 1.17 -2.63
CA GLN A 28 5.23 2.58 -2.29
C GLN A 28 3.94 3.07 -1.66
N GLU A 29 4.09 3.87 -0.60
CA GLU A 29 2.99 4.43 0.15
C GLU A 29 2.96 5.94 -0.04
N GLN A 30 1.85 6.45 -0.55
CA GLN A 30 1.59 7.88 -0.64
C GLN A 30 0.42 8.26 0.26
N PHE A 31 0.69 9.17 1.19
CA PHE A 31 -0.30 9.66 2.13
C PHE A 31 -0.94 10.94 1.61
N GLN A 32 -2.25 10.92 1.43
CA GLN A 32 -3.07 12.11 1.21
C GLN A 32 -3.97 12.34 2.43
N GLU A 33 -4.43 13.58 2.64
CA GLU A 33 -5.17 13.96 3.84
C GLU A 33 -6.41 13.08 4.10
N SER A 34 -7.05 12.60 3.04
CA SER A 34 -8.29 11.81 3.10
C SER A 34 -8.14 10.33 2.75
N PHE A 35 -6.97 9.89 2.25
CA PHE A 35 -6.74 8.51 1.88
C PHE A 35 -5.26 8.15 1.85
N THR A 36 -4.97 6.85 1.95
CA THR A 36 -3.63 6.30 1.71
C THR A 36 -3.65 5.54 0.39
N LEU A 37 -2.73 5.88 -0.50
CA LEU A 37 -2.48 5.14 -1.73
C LEU A 37 -1.33 4.15 -1.50
N LEU A 38 -1.60 2.88 -1.76
CA LEU A 38 -0.59 1.83 -1.84
C LEU A 38 -0.38 1.48 -3.31
N GLU A 39 0.79 1.82 -3.83
CA GLU A 39 1.23 1.45 -5.17
C GLU A 39 2.09 0.18 -5.06
N VAL A 40 1.72 -0.83 -5.82
CA VAL A 40 2.49 -2.06 -5.98
C VAL A 40 3.10 -2.03 -7.37
N THR A 41 4.42 -1.99 -7.44
CA THR A 41 5.15 -2.03 -8.71
C THR A 41 5.95 -3.32 -8.83
N ASP A 42 6.20 -3.78 -10.05
CA ASP A 42 7.21 -4.80 -10.30
C ASP A 42 8.63 -4.22 -10.13
N LEU A 43 9.65 -5.07 -10.26
CA LEU A 43 11.07 -4.66 -10.18
C LEU A 43 11.53 -3.76 -11.33
N GLU A 44 10.74 -3.65 -12.40
CA GLU A 44 10.99 -2.75 -13.53
C GLU A 44 10.33 -1.38 -13.31
N GLY A 45 9.60 -1.22 -12.20
CA GLY A 45 8.86 0.00 -11.86
C GLY A 45 7.50 0.10 -12.56
N ASN A 46 7.02 -0.97 -13.21
CA ASN A 46 5.69 -0.98 -13.79
C ASN A 46 4.66 -1.17 -12.67
N LEU A 47 3.61 -0.36 -12.70
CA LEU A 47 2.50 -0.44 -11.76
C LEU A 47 1.69 -1.72 -12.00
N LEU A 48 1.71 -2.62 -11.02
CA LEU A 48 0.90 -3.83 -11.00
C LEU A 48 -0.49 -3.55 -10.43
N GLN A 49 -0.55 -2.77 -9.35
CA GLN A 49 -1.79 -2.50 -8.64
C GLN A 49 -1.74 -1.19 -7.85
N GLU A 50 -2.88 -0.51 -7.79
CA GLU A 50 -3.13 0.62 -6.88
C GLU A 50 -4.26 0.26 -5.92
N LEU A 51 -4.06 0.55 -4.63
CA LEU A 51 -5.10 0.46 -3.63
C LEU A 51 -5.27 1.80 -2.93
N ILE A 52 -6.49 2.32 -3.00
CA ILE A 52 -6.91 3.53 -2.29
C ILE A 52 -7.60 3.08 -1.00
N VAL A 53 -6.94 3.28 0.12
CA VAL A 53 -7.51 3.08 1.46
C VAL A 53 -8.12 4.41 1.88
N VAL A 54 -9.43 4.52 1.69
CA VAL A 54 -10.24 5.65 2.17
C VAL A 54 -10.48 5.49 3.67
N ILE A 55 -10.30 6.58 4.40
CA ILE A 55 -10.30 6.63 5.86
C ILE A 55 -11.63 7.19 6.35
#